data_AF-A0A9P7DA80-F1
#
_entry.id   AF-A0A9P7DA80-F1
#
_cell.length_a   1.000
_cell.length_b   1.000
_cell.length_c   1.000
_cell.angle_alpha   90.00
_cell.angle_beta   90.00
_cell.angle_gamma   90.00
#
_symmetry.space_group_name_H-M   'P 1'
#
loop_
_entity.id
_entity.type
_entity.pdbx_description
1 polymer ?
#
loop_
_entity_poly.entity_id
_entity_poly.type
_entity_poly.pdbx_seq_one_letter_code
_entity_poly.pdbx_strand_id
1 'polypeptide(L)'
;MRWEAISINPEITRQLPVWFHLGASNELKKLNNRLYANCLRAGHKALSVGKLEALTLRQDPSHRKHHKCPCTNCTYDRTLQCKKPFKCMQLAKDILTCILPKWNPQSCTTPYALNISPEQIATVEETQSDQAPAPFDPIFPTTDSLDSGFRAFITPRTPCTLPARQIREQQRNTPELIRIIIACSHQINRNSDHESSGVAWLGHGNIRNKAIKLPEDLAAPGAREAGALLTAISTLPTNIPL
;
A
#
# COMPACT_ATOMS: atom_id res chain seq x y z
N MET A 1 -7.57 2.36 -7.83
CA MET A 1 -7.95 1.92 -6.47
C MET A 1 -6.65 1.62 -5.74
N ARG A 2 -6.34 2.36 -4.67
CA ARG A 2 -5.10 2.21 -3.89
C ARG A 2 -5.52 1.74 -2.50
N TRP A 3 -5.11 0.54 -2.10
CA TRP A 3 -5.34 0.04 -0.75
C TRP A 3 -4.26 0.60 0.16
N GLU A 4 -4.63 1.55 1.02
CA GLU A 4 -3.73 2.18 1.97
C GLU A 4 -3.99 1.57 3.35
N ALA A 5 -3.29 0.47 3.66
CA ALA A 5 -3.23 -0.10 5.00
C ALA A 5 -1.80 -0.04 5.53
N ILE A 6 -1.66 0.23 6.82
CA ILE A 6 -0.38 0.33 7.54
C ILE A 6 0.26 -1.05 7.66
N SER A 7 -0.55 -2.07 7.99
CA SER A 7 -0.19 -3.48 8.04
C SER A 7 -1.28 -4.28 7.31
N ILE A 8 -0.93 -5.44 6.74
CA ILE A 8 -1.91 -6.31 6.07
C ILE A 8 -1.75 -7.71 6.63
N ASN A 9 -2.85 -8.32 7.05
CA ASN A 9 -2.86 -9.72 7.45
C ASN A 9 -2.34 -10.61 6.29
N PRO A 10 -1.34 -11.47 6.52
CA PRO A 10 -0.82 -12.39 5.50
C PRO A 10 -1.91 -13.22 4.83
N GLU A 11 -2.97 -13.63 5.54
CA GLU A 11 -4.07 -14.40 4.94
C GLU A 11 -4.82 -13.62 3.86
N ILE A 12 -5.00 -12.31 4.04
CA ILE A 12 -5.57 -11.44 3.00
C ILE A 12 -4.61 -11.33 1.82
N THR A 13 -3.29 -11.18 2.08
CA THR A 13 -2.30 -11.10 0.99
C THR A 13 -2.30 -12.37 0.14
N ARG A 14 -2.56 -13.55 0.73
CA ARG A 14 -2.69 -14.81 -0.01
C ARG A 14 -3.92 -14.87 -0.91
N GLN A 15 -4.99 -14.16 -0.56
CA GLN A 15 -6.22 -14.08 -1.36
C GLN A 15 -6.06 -13.15 -2.57
N LEU A 16 -5.06 -12.26 -2.56
CA LEU A 16 -4.86 -11.31 -3.65
C LEU A 16 -4.58 -12.00 -5.00
N PRO A 17 -5.09 -11.43 -6.10
CA PRO A 17 -4.81 -11.93 -7.44
C PRO A 17 -3.35 -11.69 -7.78
N VAL A 18 -2.65 -12.74 -8.22
CA VAL A 18 -1.21 -12.62 -8.53
C VAL A 18 -0.93 -12.04 -9.91
N TRP A 19 -1.83 -12.27 -10.86
CA TRP A 19 -1.70 -11.73 -12.21
C TRP A 19 -2.20 -10.29 -12.19
N PHE A 20 -1.34 -9.35 -12.61
CA PHE A 20 -1.58 -7.91 -12.47
C PHE A 20 -1.71 -7.45 -11.00
N HIS A 21 -0.90 -8.05 -10.14
CA HIS A 21 -0.87 -7.77 -8.70
C HIS A 21 -0.63 -6.28 -8.38
N LEU A 22 -1.30 -5.76 -7.34
CA LEU A 22 -1.21 -4.35 -6.91
C LEU A 22 0.21 -3.94 -6.49
N GLY A 23 0.92 -4.86 -5.81
CA GLY A 23 2.32 -4.73 -5.42
C GLY A 23 3.32 -5.28 -6.44
N ALA A 24 2.98 -5.33 -7.73
CA ALA A 24 3.85 -5.85 -8.77
C ALA A 24 5.05 -4.93 -9.05
N SER A 25 6.26 -5.47 -9.06
CA SER A 25 7.40 -4.79 -9.67
C SER A 25 7.25 -4.75 -11.21
N ASN A 26 8.03 -3.89 -11.88
CA ASN A 26 8.08 -3.87 -13.34
C ASN A 26 8.57 -5.20 -13.93
N GLU A 27 9.36 -5.97 -13.18
CA GLU A 27 9.80 -7.30 -13.60
C GLU A 27 8.65 -8.31 -13.59
N LEU A 28 7.70 -8.21 -12.66
CA LEU A 28 6.53 -9.10 -12.64
C LEU A 28 5.71 -9.00 -13.93
N LYS A 29 5.58 -7.78 -14.49
CA LYS A 29 4.88 -7.56 -15.76
C LYS A 29 5.51 -8.37 -16.90
N LYS A 30 6.84 -8.50 -16.91
CA LYS A 30 7.56 -9.33 -17.89
C LYS A 30 7.34 -10.82 -17.65
N LEU A 31 7.25 -11.25 -16.40
CA LEU A 31 7.02 -12.66 -16.02
C LEU A 31 5.64 -13.17 -16.48
N ASN A 32 4.62 -12.30 -16.52
CA ASN A 32 3.26 -12.65 -16.96
C ASN A 32 3.18 -13.24 -18.38
N ASN A 33 4.14 -12.88 -19.22
CA ASN A 33 4.22 -13.30 -20.63
C ASN A 33 5.23 -14.43 -20.87
N ARG A 34 5.88 -14.98 -19.83
CA ARG A 34 6.80 -16.10 -19.99
C ARG A 34 6.06 -17.38 -20.40
N LEU A 35 6.78 -18.28 -21.09
CA LEU A 35 6.26 -19.55 -21.63
C LEU A 35 5.44 -20.38 -20.63
N TYR A 36 5.85 -20.42 -19.36
CA TYR A 36 5.18 -21.23 -18.32
C TYR A 36 4.08 -20.48 -17.57
N ALA A 37 3.88 -19.18 -17.82
CA ALA A 37 2.84 -18.39 -17.14
C ALA A 37 1.43 -18.88 -17.50
N ASN A 38 1.21 -19.27 -18.76
CA ASN A 38 -0.07 -19.87 -19.18
C ASN A 38 -0.32 -21.22 -18.49
N CYS A 39 0.72 -22.02 -18.29
CA CYS A 39 0.60 -23.30 -17.59
C CYS A 39 0.23 -23.09 -16.12
N LEU A 40 0.86 -22.11 -15.45
CA LEU A 40 0.50 -21.71 -14.09
C LEU A 40 -0.95 -21.21 -13.99
N ARG A 41 -1.38 -20.36 -14.93
CA ARG A 41 -2.74 -19.80 -14.96
C ARG A 41 -3.83 -20.83 -15.25
N ALA A 42 -3.69 -21.58 -16.34
CA ALA A 42 -4.75 -22.44 -16.84
C ALA A 42 -4.66 -23.86 -16.28
N GLY A 43 -3.45 -24.44 -16.26
CA GLY A 43 -3.22 -25.81 -15.80
C GLY A 43 -3.23 -25.91 -14.27
N HIS A 44 -2.35 -25.15 -13.61
CA HIS A 44 -2.25 -25.16 -12.14
C HIS A 44 -3.32 -24.30 -11.45
N LYS A 45 -4.09 -23.50 -12.21
CA LYS A 45 -5.12 -22.58 -11.68
C LYS A 45 -4.59 -21.66 -10.57
N ALA A 46 -3.33 -21.26 -10.68
CA ALA A 46 -2.62 -20.44 -9.71
C ALA A 46 -2.98 -18.96 -9.91
N LEU A 47 -4.21 -18.58 -9.52
CA LEU A 47 -4.75 -17.23 -9.71
C LEU A 47 -4.49 -16.29 -8.53
N SER A 48 -4.22 -16.83 -7.34
CA SER A 48 -3.93 -16.06 -6.14
C SER A 48 -2.48 -16.23 -5.68
N VAL A 49 -1.99 -15.27 -4.89
CA VAL A 49 -0.64 -15.33 -4.30
C VAL A 49 -0.46 -16.59 -3.45
N GLY A 50 -1.45 -16.94 -2.63
CA GLY A 50 -1.40 -18.14 -1.78
C GLY A 50 -1.30 -19.44 -2.58
N LYS A 51 -1.94 -19.53 -3.75
CA LYS A 51 -1.80 -20.70 -4.62
C LYS A 51 -0.39 -20.84 -5.21
N LEU A 52 0.26 -19.73 -5.54
CA LEU A 52 1.66 -19.75 -5.96
C LEU A 52 2.57 -20.10 -4.80
N GLU A 53 2.36 -19.52 -3.63
CA GLU A 53 3.10 -19.85 -2.42
C GLU A 53 3.03 -21.35 -2.13
N ALA A 54 1.83 -21.92 -2.12
CA ALA A 54 1.63 -23.36 -1.93
C ALA A 54 2.38 -24.22 -2.96
N LEU A 55 2.48 -23.78 -4.23
CA LEU A 55 3.31 -24.46 -5.24
C LEU A 55 4.79 -24.42 -4.90
N THR A 56 5.29 -23.34 -4.30
CA THR A 56 6.70 -23.18 -3.94
C THR A 56 7.11 -23.88 -2.65
N LEU A 57 6.16 -24.12 -1.75
CA LEU A 57 6.36 -24.80 -0.46
C LEU A 57 6.38 -26.34 -0.59
N ARG A 58 6.02 -26.89 -1.75
CA ARG A 58 6.09 -28.32 -2.06
C ARG A 58 7.54 -28.81 -2.09
N GLN A 59 8.07 -29.17 -0.93
CA GLN A 59 9.37 -29.82 -0.82
C GLN A 59 9.20 -31.34 -0.97
N ASP A 60 10.10 -31.96 -1.73
CA ASP A 60 10.19 -33.41 -1.83
C ASP A 60 11.68 -33.79 -1.87
N PRO A 61 12.18 -34.61 -0.93
CA PRO A 61 13.61 -34.99 -0.90
C PRO A 61 14.08 -35.70 -2.17
N SER A 62 13.16 -36.38 -2.88
CA SER A 62 13.45 -37.07 -4.14
C SER A 62 13.43 -36.15 -5.36
N HIS A 63 13.16 -34.86 -5.17
CA HIS A 63 13.05 -33.91 -6.26
C HIS A 63 14.36 -33.74 -7.03
N ARG A 64 14.25 -33.74 -8.35
CA ARG A 64 15.37 -33.53 -9.28
C ARG A 64 14.97 -32.45 -10.29
N LYS A 65 15.94 -31.61 -10.68
CA LYS A 65 15.75 -30.50 -11.64
C LYS A 65 15.60 -30.98 -13.09
N HIS A 66 14.66 -31.90 -13.34
CA HIS A 66 14.44 -32.53 -14.63
C HIS A 66 12.93 -32.75 -14.90
N HIS A 67 12.53 -32.76 -16.18
CA HIS A 67 11.11 -32.81 -16.58
C HIS A 67 10.40 -34.14 -16.22
N LYS A 68 11.16 -35.25 -16.12
CA LYS A 68 10.68 -36.57 -15.68
C LYS A 68 11.01 -36.86 -14.21
N CYS A 69 11.09 -35.84 -13.35
CA CYS A 69 11.33 -36.07 -11.92
C CYS A 69 10.24 -36.99 -11.34
N PRO A 70 10.58 -38.11 -10.68
CA PRO A 70 9.61 -39.09 -10.20
C PRO A 70 8.89 -38.66 -8.91
N CYS A 71 9.27 -37.53 -8.32
CA CYS A 71 8.73 -37.07 -7.05
C CYS A 71 7.21 -36.90 -7.09
N THR A 72 6.58 -37.02 -5.93
CA THR A 72 5.11 -37.02 -5.79
C THR A 72 4.48 -35.77 -6.39
N ASN A 73 5.05 -34.60 -6.05
CA ASN A 73 4.61 -33.29 -6.54
C ASN A 73 4.73 -33.15 -8.07
N CYS A 74 5.86 -33.55 -8.67
CA CYS A 74 6.03 -33.49 -10.12
C CYS A 74 5.13 -34.48 -10.86
N THR A 75 4.84 -35.63 -10.23
CA THR A 75 3.92 -36.63 -10.80
C THR A 75 2.49 -36.11 -10.79
N TYR A 76 2.06 -35.51 -9.68
CA TYR A 76 0.77 -34.83 -9.59
C TYR A 76 0.66 -33.69 -10.62
N ASP A 77 1.65 -32.82 -10.71
CA ASP A 77 1.60 -31.71 -11.68
C ASP A 77 1.51 -32.20 -13.13
N ARG A 78 2.10 -33.37 -13.46
CA ARG A 78 1.97 -33.99 -14.78
C ARG A 78 0.55 -34.50 -15.06
N THR A 79 -0.24 -34.90 -14.05
CA THR A 79 -1.67 -35.25 -14.26
C THR A 79 -2.51 -34.03 -14.63
N LEU A 80 -2.06 -32.83 -14.23
CA LEU A 80 -2.60 -31.54 -14.67
C LEU A 80 -2.12 -31.11 -16.06
N GLN A 81 -1.57 -32.04 -16.85
CA GLN A 81 -0.98 -31.80 -18.17
C GLN A 81 0.23 -30.85 -18.16
N CYS A 82 0.87 -30.62 -17.01
CA CYS A 82 2.09 -29.82 -16.94
C CYS A 82 3.28 -30.57 -17.54
N LYS A 83 3.82 -30.07 -18.65
CA LYS A 83 4.96 -30.68 -19.36
C LYS A 83 6.28 -30.58 -18.58
N LYS A 84 6.45 -29.52 -17.77
CA LYS A 84 7.70 -29.22 -17.05
C LYS A 84 7.41 -28.65 -15.65
N PRO A 85 6.99 -29.49 -14.67
CA PRO A 85 6.63 -29.04 -13.32
C PRO A 85 7.70 -28.19 -12.64
N PHE A 86 8.97 -28.61 -12.71
CA PHE A 86 10.09 -27.86 -12.14
C PHE A 86 10.17 -26.40 -12.66
N LYS A 87 9.89 -26.17 -13.94
CA LYS A 87 9.92 -24.83 -14.53
C LYS A 87 8.73 -23.98 -14.10
N CYS A 88 7.57 -24.58 -13.87
CA CYS A 88 6.41 -23.89 -13.32
C CYS A 88 6.67 -23.49 -11.85
N MET A 89 7.22 -24.39 -11.04
CA MET A 89 7.64 -24.07 -9.67
C MET A 89 8.71 -22.96 -9.63
N GLN A 90 9.70 -23.02 -10.53
CA GLN A 90 10.73 -21.98 -10.62
C GLN A 90 10.13 -20.63 -10.99
N LEU A 91 9.25 -20.59 -12.00
CA LEU A 91 8.54 -19.36 -12.37
C LEU A 91 7.65 -18.85 -11.23
N ALA A 92 7.02 -19.74 -10.46
CA ALA A 92 6.22 -19.35 -9.30
C ALA A 92 7.08 -18.65 -8.24
N LYS A 93 8.29 -19.16 -7.97
CA LYS A 93 9.27 -18.49 -7.08
C LYS A 93 9.67 -17.13 -7.62
N ASP A 94 10.03 -17.04 -8.90
CA ASP A 94 10.39 -15.77 -9.55
C ASP A 94 9.25 -14.74 -9.47
N ILE A 95 8.00 -15.18 -9.59
CA ILE A 95 6.83 -14.31 -9.47
C ILE A 95 6.70 -13.76 -8.05
N LEU A 96 6.80 -14.62 -7.03
CA LEU A 96 6.69 -14.22 -5.62
C LEU A 96 7.78 -13.23 -5.22
N THR A 97 9.02 -13.41 -5.69
CA THR A 97 10.11 -12.46 -5.41
C THR A 97 9.92 -11.10 -6.07
N CYS A 98 9.07 -11.01 -7.10
CA CYS A 98 8.72 -9.75 -7.76
C CYS A 98 7.52 -9.04 -7.12
N ILE A 99 6.90 -9.63 -6.10
CA ILE A 99 5.87 -8.97 -5.29
C ILE A 99 6.57 -8.15 -4.20
N LEU A 100 6.25 -6.86 -4.12
CA LEU A 100 6.83 -5.95 -3.13
C LEU A 100 6.60 -6.46 -1.70
N PRO A 101 7.55 -6.26 -0.77
CA PRO A 101 7.52 -6.89 0.56
C PRO A 101 6.22 -6.69 1.34
N LYS A 102 5.65 -5.47 1.27
CA LYS A 102 4.37 -5.11 1.90
C LYS A 102 3.23 -6.07 1.54
N TRP A 103 3.26 -6.64 0.34
CA TRP A 103 2.17 -7.45 -0.20
C TRP A 103 2.52 -8.92 -0.40
N ASN A 104 3.74 -9.32 -0.02
CA ASN A 104 4.19 -10.69 -0.17
C ASN A 104 3.98 -11.42 1.17
N PRO A 105 3.17 -12.50 1.23
CA PRO A 105 2.88 -13.20 2.49
C PRO A 105 4.12 -13.75 3.20
N GLN A 106 5.22 -13.99 2.46
CA GLN A 106 6.47 -14.51 3.02
C GLN A 106 7.30 -13.45 3.74
N SER A 107 7.09 -12.18 3.41
CA SER A 107 7.85 -11.04 3.95
C SER A 107 6.97 -9.98 4.61
N CYS A 108 5.64 -10.14 4.53
CA CYS A 108 4.68 -9.28 5.21
C CYS A 108 4.74 -9.63 6.70
N THR A 109 5.79 -9.15 7.37
CA THR A 109 5.80 -9.04 8.82
C THR A 109 4.68 -8.07 9.17
N THR A 110 3.73 -8.45 10.00
CA THR A 110 2.78 -7.49 10.59
C THR A 110 3.60 -6.45 11.36
N PRO A 111 3.81 -5.20 10.88
CA PRO A 111 4.81 -4.32 11.47
C PRO A 111 4.33 -3.67 12.77
N TYR A 112 3.12 -3.97 13.21
CA TYR A 112 2.52 -3.36 14.40
C TYR A 112 1.70 -4.39 15.14
N ALA A 113 2.39 -5.29 15.85
CA ALA A 113 1.93 -5.56 17.20
C ALA A 113 2.28 -4.28 17.98
N LEU A 114 1.39 -3.28 17.96
CA LEU A 114 1.36 -2.38 19.10
C LEU A 114 1.03 -3.32 20.24
N ASN A 115 1.99 -3.50 21.14
CA ASN A 115 1.82 -4.27 22.36
C ASN A 115 0.81 -3.52 23.24
N ILE A 116 -0.44 -3.49 22.81
CA ILE A 116 -1.55 -3.19 23.69
C ILE A 116 -1.65 -4.45 24.54
N SER A 117 -1.25 -4.34 25.80
CA SER A 117 -1.35 -5.46 26.75
C SER A 117 -2.81 -5.95 26.73
N PRO A 118 -3.08 -7.26 26.79
CA PRO A 118 -4.44 -7.79 26.98
C PRO A 118 -5.17 -7.10 28.14
N GLU A 119 -4.43 -6.63 29.15
CA GLU A 119 -4.92 -5.87 30.30
C GLU A 119 -5.51 -4.50 29.91
N GLN A 120 -4.98 -3.84 28.86
CA GLN A 120 -5.48 -2.56 28.35
C GLN A 120 -6.75 -2.72 27.49
N ILE A 121 -6.97 -3.90 26.90
CA ILE A 121 -8.19 -4.25 26.16
C ILE A 121 -9.31 -4.63 27.13
N ALA A 122 -8.98 -5.35 28.20
CA ALA A 122 -9.93 -5.76 29.24
C ALA A 122 -10.55 -4.57 29.99
N THR A 123 -9.82 -3.46 30.18
CA THR A 123 -10.37 -2.25 30.82
C THR A 123 -11.46 -1.56 29.98
N VAL A 124 -11.57 -1.88 28.68
CA VAL A 124 -12.50 -1.22 27.74
C VAL A 124 -13.87 -1.90 27.72
N GLU A 125 -13.96 -3.22 27.89
CA GLU A 125 -15.25 -3.93 27.91
C GLU A 125 -16.11 -3.56 29.13
N GLU A 126 -15.47 -3.19 30.25
CA GLU A 126 -16.16 -2.81 31.49
C GLU A 126 -16.59 -1.33 31.54
N THR A 127 -16.10 -0.48 30.63
CA THR A 127 -16.37 0.97 30.62
C THR A 127 -17.28 1.38 29.46
N GLN A 128 -18.39 0.66 29.24
CA GLN A 128 -19.49 1.14 28.40
C GLN A 128 -20.29 2.22 29.14
N SER A 129 -19.69 3.39 29.29
CA SER A 129 -20.40 4.63 29.61
C SER A 129 -20.36 5.50 28.37
N ASP A 130 -21.52 6.01 27.93
CA ASP A 130 -21.77 6.76 26.69
C ASP A 130 -20.91 8.04 26.48
N GLN A 131 -19.96 8.35 27.37
CA GLN A 131 -19.18 9.59 27.38
C GLN A 131 -17.66 9.41 27.45
N ALA A 132 -17.13 8.19 27.49
CA ALA A 132 -15.68 8.00 27.45
C ALA A 132 -15.16 8.03 25.99
N PRO A 133 -14.09 8.79 25.67
CA PRO A 133 -13.49 8.75 24.34
C PRO A 133 -12.92 7.35 24.09
N ALA A 134 -13.51 6.64 23.11
CA ALA A 134 -13.04 5.32 22.72
C ALA A 134 -11.58 5.43 22.24
N PRO A 135 -10.63 4.69 22.85
CA PRO A 135 -9.26 4.68 22.38
C PRO A 135 -9.24 4.16 20.94
N PHE A 136 -8.59 4.91 20.05
CA PHE A 136 -8.37 4.48 18.68
C PHE A 136 -7.46 3.24 18.73
N ASP A 137 -7.96 2.10 18.28
CA ASP A 137 -7.12 0.94 18.01
C ASP A 137 -6.52 1.08 16.59
N PRO A 138 -5.24 1.47 16.46
CA PRO A 138 -4.54 1.51 15.17
C PRO A 138 -4.33 0.12 14.55
N ILE A 139 -4.52 -0.97 15.30
CA ILE A 139 -4.58 -2.32 14.78
C ILE A 139 -6.00 -2.53 14.25
N PHE A 140 -6.27 -2.00 13.05
CA PHE A 140 -7.49 -2.40 12.35
C PHE A 140 -7.48 -3.93 12.26
N PRO A 141 -8.51 -4.65 12.79
CA PRO A 141 -8.61 -6.07 12.59
C PRO A 141 -8.76 -6.27 11.09
N THR A 142 -7.65 -6.59 10.42
CA THR A 142 -7.68 -6.90 9.01
C THR A 142 -8.62 -8.09 8.88
N THR A 143 -9.78 -7.82 8.31
CA THR A 143 -10.89 -8.74 8.22
C THR A 143 -10.45 -10.06 7.58
N ASP A 144 -11.05 -11.18 7.97
CA ASP A 144 -10.61 -12.51 7.50
C ASP A 144 -10.77 -12.69 5.97
N SER A 145 -11.59 -11.85 5.34
CA SER A 145 -11.96 -11.94 3.93
C SER A 145 -11.55 -10.69 3.13
N LEU A 146 -11.10 -10.89 1.90
CA LEU A 146 -10.75 -9.78 0.99
C LEU A 146 -11.96 -8.89 0.66
N ASP A 147 -13.16 -9.46 0.59
CA ASP A 147 -14.41 -8.76 0.24
C ASP A 147 -14.80 -7.67 1.26
N SER A 148 -14.49 -7.88 2.53
CA SER A 148 -14.85 -6.94 3.60
C SER A 148 -13.93 -5.72 3.67
N GLY A 149 -12.77 -5.77 3.01
CA GLY A 149 -11.82 -4.64 2.98
C GLY A 149 -12.02 -3.65 1.83
N PHE A 150 -12.92 -3.91 0.89
CA PHE A 150 -13.30 -2.95 -0.14
C PHE A 150 -14.77 -2.57 -0.03
N ARG A 151 -15.07 -1.26 -0.10
CA ARG A 151 -16.43 -0.78 -0.33
C ARG A 151 -16.51 -0.18 -1.73
N ALA A 152 -17.27 -0.85 -2.61
CA ALA A 152 -17.60 -0.32 -3.92
C ALA A 152 -18.92 0.44 -3.83
N PHE A 153 -18.86 1.76 -3.91
CA PHE A 153 -20.05 2.59 -4.02
C PHE A 153 -20.50 2.60 -5.48
N ILE A 154 -21.51 1.80 -5.79
CA ILE A 154 -22.12 1.74 -7.11
C ILE A 154 -23.49 2.40 -7.09
N THR A 155 -23.77 3.27 -8.07
CA THR A 155 -25.13 3.68 -8.35
C THR A 155 -25.83 2.51 -9.06
N PRO A 156 -26.92 1.97 -8.52
CA PRO A 156 -27.64 0.92 -9.22
C PRO A 156 -28.21 1.51 -10.51
N ARG A 157 -27.86 0.91 -11.66
CA ARG A 157 -28.57 0.94 -12.96
C ARG A 157 -27.88 1.51 -14.21
N THR A 158 -26.57 1.44 -14.36
CA THR A 158 -26.00 1.57 -15.72
C THR A 158 -24.83 0.62 -15.94
N PRO A 159 -24.99 -0.47 -16.72
CA PRO A 159 -23.84 -1.26 -17.14
C PRO A 159 -22.91 -0.36 -17.97
N CYS A 160 -21.69 -0.18 -17.48
CA CYS A 160 -20.67 0.57 -18.20
C CYS A 160 -20.24 -0.25 -19.42
N THR A 161 -20.61 0.20 -20.62
CA THR A 161 -20.21 -0.43 -21.90
C THR A 161 -18.80 -0.06 -22.32
N LEU A 162 -18.15 0.86 -21.58
CA LEU A 162 -16.78 1.26 -21.86
C LEU A 162 -15.82 0.17 -21.36
N PRO A 163 -14.85 -0.26 -22.20
CA PRO A 163 -13.82 -1.17 -21.75
C PRO A 163 -13.02 -0.53 -20.60
N ALA A 164 -12.62 -1.37 -19.64
CA ALA A 164 -11.78 -0.93 -18.53
C ALA A 164 -10.50 -0.27 -19.07
N ARG A 165 -10.36 1.04 -18.81
CA ARG A 165 -9.17 1.78 -19.23
C ARG A 165 -8.04 1.49 -18.26
N GLN A 166 -6.95 0.95 -18.77
CA GLN A 166 -5.70 0.95 -18.01
C GLN A 166 -5.25 2.40 -17.89
N ILE A 167 -5.24 2.93 -16.66
CA ILE A 167 -4.58 4.21 -16.38
C ILE A 167 -3.11 3.98 -16.75
N ARG A 168 -2.66 4.55 -17.87
CA ARG A 168 -1.22 4.66 -18.12
C ARG A 168 -0.68 5.44 -16.94
N GLU A 169 0.25 4.85 -16.20
CA GLU A 169 1.12 5.64 -15.31
C GLU A 169 1.63 6.77 -16.20
N GLN A 170 1.15 8.00 -15.97
CA GLN A 170 1.81 9.17 -16.49
C GLN A 170 3.27 9.00 -16.10
N GLN A 171 4.19 9.20 -17.03
CA GLN A 171 5.62 9.20 -16.73
C GLN A 171 5.77 9.91 -15.40
N ARG A 172 6.22 9.17 -14.37
CA ARG A 172 6.52 9.76 -13.09
C ARG A 172 7.54 10.84 -13.43
N ASN A 173 7.10 12.10 -13.44
CA ASN A 173 8.03 13.19 -13.27
C ASN A 173 8.81 12.78 -12.03
N THR A 174 10.13 12.60 -12.20
CA THR A 174 11.02 12.33 -11.08
C THR A 174 10.60 13.29 -9.97
N PRO A 175 10.27 12.80 -8.76
CA PRO A 175 9.81 13.68 -7.70
C PRO A 175 10.88 14.75 -7.54
N GLU A 176 10.51 15.98 -7.92
CA GLU A 176 11.41 17.11 -7.80
C GLU A 176 11.52 17.36 -6.30
N LEU A 177 12.72 17.14 -5.75
CA LEU A 177 12.97 17.43 -4.36
C LEU A 177 13.00 18.95 -4.20
N ILE A 178 11.86 19.52 -3.81
CA ILE A 178 11.72 20.96 -3.60
C ILE A 178 12.10 21.27 -2.15
N ARG A 179 13.14 22.09 -1.97
CA ARG A 179 13.50 22.63 -0.65
C ARG A 179 12.69 23.89 -0.38
N ILE A 180 11.94 23.89 0.71
CA ILE A 180 11.16 25.04 1.19
C ILE A 180 11.83 25.54 2.47
N ILE A 181 12.17 26.83 2.50
CA ILE A 181 12.66 27.51 3.71
C ILE A 181 11.49 28.28 4.30
N ILE A 182 11.22 28.04 5.58
CA ILE A 182 10.15 28.72 6.32
C ILE A 182 10.78 29.67 7.33
N ALA A 183 10.33 30.91 7.33
CA ALA A 183 10.68 31.91 8.33
C ALA A 183 9.39 32.49 8.91
N CYS A 184 9.30 32.59 10.24
CA CYS A 184 8.10 33.08 10.92
C CYS A 184 8.43 34.13 11.96
N SER A 185 7.47 35.01 12.24
CA SER A 185 7.55 36.01 13.29
C SER A 185 6.26 36.00 14.10
N HIS A 186 6.39 36.16 15.41
CA HIS A 186 5.27 36.41 16.32
C HIS A 186 5.61 37.60 17.19
N GLN A 187 4.67 38.53 17.30
CA GLN A 187 4.79 39.72 18.11
C GLN A 187 3.48 39.93 18.87
N ILE A 188 3.61 40.46 20.09
CA ILE A 188 2.46 40.92 20.86
C ILE A 188 2.52 42.44 20.82
N ASN A 189 1.48 43.04 20.25
CA ASN A 189 1.41 44.49 20.12
C ASN A 189 1.13 45.15 21.48
N ARG A 190 1.29 46.47 21.54
CA ARG A 190 1.07 47.26 22.77
C ARG A 190 -0.36 47.12 23.34
N ASN A 191 -1.31 46.72 22.49
CA ASN A 191 -2.70 46.50 22.87
C ASN A 191 -2.97 45.07 23.38
N SER A 192 -1.93 44.23 23.50
CA SER A 192 -2.02 42.78 23.77
C SER A 192 -2.53 41.93 22.61
N ASP A 193 -2.72 42.51 21.43
CA ASP A 193 -3.11 41.78 20.22
C ASP A 193 -1.93 40.92 19.73
N HIS A 194 -2.23 39.67 19.36
CA HIS A 194 -1.23 38.74 18.85
C HIS A 194 -1.12 38.87 17.33
N GLU A 195 0.10 39.11 16.84
CA GLU A 195 0.39 39.15 15.41
C GLU A 195 1.35 38.02 15.04
N SER A 196 0.87 37.10 14.21
CA SER A 196 1.67 36.00 13.68
C SER A 196 1.76 36.09 12.16
N SER A 197 2.99 35.95 11.63
CA SER A 197 3.24 35.91 10.20
C SER A 197 4.28 34.84 9.85
N GLY A 198 4.22 34.37 8.61
CA GLY A 198 5.10 33.34 8.08
C GLY A 198 5.41 33.57 6.62
N VAL A 199 6.56 33.11 6.18
CA VAL A 199 7.04 33.19 4.80
C VAL A 199 7.53 31.82 4.37
N ALA A 200 7.08 31.39 3.19
CA ALA A 200 7.58 30.21 2.50
C ALA A 200 8.43 30.67 1.31
N TRP A 201 9.70 30.29 1.32
CA TRP A 201 10.68 30.65 0.30
C TRP A 201 11.24 29.40 -0.39
N LEU A 202 11.11 29.36 -1.72
CA LEU A 202 11.50 28.23 -2.58
C LEU A 202 12.73 28.55 -3.43
N GLY A 203 13.16 29.81 -3.48
CA GLY A 203 14.31 30.24 -4.29
C GLY A 203 14.20 31.70 -4.74
N HIS A 204 15.30 32.24 -5.25
CA HIS A 204 15.31 33.59 -5.80
C HIS A 204 14.42 33.67 -7.05
N GLY A 205 13.56 34.69 -7.14
CA GLY A 205 12.65 34.90 -8.27
C GLY A 205 11.55 33.85 -8.44
N ASN A 206 11.37 32.94 -7.48
CA ASN A 206 10.32 31.92 -7.58
C ASN A 206 8.95 32.54 -7.30
N ILE A 207 8.05 32.48 -8.29
CA ILE A 207 6.68 33.01 -8.21
C ILE A 207 5.82 32.35 -7.11
N ARG A 208 6.26 31.20 -6.59
CA ARG A 208 5.59 30.48 -5.49
C ARG A 208 6.03 30.93 -4.10
N ASN A 209 7.01 31.84 -4.00
CA ASN A 209 7.35 32.46 -2.73
C ASN A 209 6.13 33.19 -2.20
N LYS A 210 5.71 32.87 -0.97
CA LYS A 210 4.52 33.46 -0.36
C LYS A 210 4.78 33.90 1.06
N ALA A 211 4.16 35.01 1.43
CA ALA A 211 4.03 35.45 2.80
C ALA A 211 2.55 35.33 3.22
N ILE A 212 2.33 34.93 4.46
CA ILE A 212 1.01 34.83 5.07
C ILE A 212 1.03 35.59 6.40
N LYS A 213 -0.01 36.38 6.62
CA LYS A 213 -0.38 36.90 7.94
C LYS A 213 -1.52 36.04 8.47
N LEU A 214 -1.36 35.47 9.66
CA LEU A 214 -2.44 34.72 10.29
C LEU A 214 -3.46 35.71 10.87
N PRO A 215 -4.76 35.38 10.78
CA PRO A 215 -5.78 36.12 11.50
C PRO A 215 -5.57 35.96 13.02
N GLU A 216 -6.07 36.95 13.77
CA GLU A 216 -5.79 37.14 15.20
C GLU A 216 -6.24 35.95 16.06
N ASP A 217 -7.36 35.33 15.70
CA ASP A 217 -7.91 34.11 16.32
C ASP A 217 -6.98 32.90 16.21
N LEU A 218 -6.08 32.90 15.22
CA LEU A 218 -5.10 31.85 14.97
C LEU A 218 -3.65 32.30 15.26
N ALA A 219 -3.46 33.50 15.80
CA ALA A 219 -2.13 34.09 16.01
C ALA A 219 -1.45 33.53 17.27
N ALA A 220 -1.13 32.23 17.26
CA ALA A 220 -0.36 31.57 18.31
C ALA A 220 1.11 31.33 17.89
N PRO A 221 2.06 31.20 18.85
CA PRO A 221 3.47 30.96 18.56
C PRO A 221 3.76 29.74 17.68
N GLY A 222 2.94 28.68 17.72
CA GLY A 222 3.10 27.46 16.90
C GLY A 222 2.22 27.38 15.65
N ALA A 223 1.21 28.26 15.52
CA ALA A 223 0.30 28.23 14.38
C ALA A 223 0.94 28.77 13.09
N ARG A 224 1.95 29.63 13.23
CA ARG A 224 2.66 30.30 12.13
C ARG A 224 3.49 29.34 11.27
N GLU A 225 4.20 28.38 11.88
CA GLU A 225 4.97 27.40 11.11
C GLU A 225 4.02 26.50 10.30
N ALA A 226 2.94 26.04 10.93
CA ALA A 226 1.91 25.24 10.27
C ALA A 226 1.21 26.01 9.15
N GLY A 227 0.82 27.26 9.38
CA GLY A 227 0.18 28.11 8.38
C GLY A 227 1.08 28.42 7.18
N ALA A 228 2.35 28.74 7.41
CA ALA A 228 3.33 28.96 6.35
C ALA A 228 3.58 27.68 5.53
N LEU A 229 3.69 26.53 6.20
CA LEU A 229 3.87 25.23 5.55
C LEU A 229 2.65 24.84 4.70
N LEU A 230 1.44 24.93 5.24
CA LEU A 230 0.19 24.65 4.52
C LEU A 230 0.04 25.56 3.30
N THR A 231 0.35 26.84 3.46
CA THR A 231 0.36 27.80 2.36
C THR A 231 1.36 27.39 1.28
N ALA A 232 2.57 26.97 1.65
CA ALA A 232 3.58 26.50 0.70
C ALA A 232 3.09 25.26 -0.05
N ILE A 233 2.56 24.25 0.66
CA ILE A 233 2.02 23.01 0.07
C ILE A 233 0.88 23.32 -0.89
N SER A 234 -0.03 24.25 -0.55
CA SER A 234 -1.15 24.64 -1.42
C SER A 234 -0.72 25.22 -2.76
N THR A 235 0.52 25.73 -2.87
CA THR A 235 1.07 26.26 -4.13
C THR A 235 1.80 25.22 -4.97
N LEU A 236 2.01 24.02 -4.42
CA LEU A 236 2.61 22.91 -5.15
C LEU A 236 1.55 22.24 -6.03
N PRO A 237 1.95 21.67 -7.19
CA PRO A 237 1.02 20.94 -8.03
C PRO A 237 0.40 19.77 -7.25
N THR A 238 -0.92 19.62 -7.32
CA THR A 238 -1.72 18.64 -6.58
C THR A 238 -1.38 17.16 -6.87
N ASN A 239 -0.45 16.91 -7.79
CA ASN A 239 -0.04 15.59 -8.25
C ASN A 239 1.31 15.11 -7.66
N ILE A 240 1.85 15.80 -6.65
CA ILE A 240 3.07 15.39 -5.96
C ILE A 240 2.69 14.93 -4.54
N PRO A 241 2.67 13.61 -4.26
CA PRO A 241 2.55 13.15 -2.88
C PRO A 241 3.79 13.59 -2.08
N LEU A 242 3.55 14.18 -0.91
CA LEU A 242 4.59 14.43 0.11
C LEU A 242 5.10 13.11 0.69
#